data_AF-A0A946BWR0-F1
#
_entry.id   AF-A0A946BWR0-F1
#
_cell.length_a   1.000
_cell.length_b   1.000
_cell.length_c   1.000
_cell.angle_alpha   90.00
_cell.angle_beta   90.00
_cell.angle_gamma   90.00
#
_symmetry.space_group_name_H-M   'P 1'
#
loop_
_entity.id
_entity.type
_entity.pdbx_description
1 polymer ?
#
loop_
_entity_poly.entity_id
_entity_poly.type
_entity_poly.pdbx_seq_one_letter_code
_entity_poly.pdbx_strand_id
1 'polypeptide(L)' 'MEMNDPLRKEEKKESRPDRDDSGPTSPEPSRPGRDSLLKRMKKVDPKQTENYKQRTGQ' A
#
# COMPACT_ATOMS: atom_id res chain seq x y z
N MET A 1 -33.58 22.40 -8.39
CA MET A 1 -33.88 21.12 -7.72
C MET A 1 -32.56 20.50 -7.32
N GLU A 2 -32.30 20.45 -6.02
CA GLU A 2 -31.12 19.81 -5.45
C GLU A 2 -31.29 18.29 -5.61
N MET A 3 -30.50 17.68 -6.48
CA MET A 3 -30.52 16.22 -6.68
C MET A 3 -29.77 15.58 -5.51
N ASN A 4 -30.51 15.02 -4.56
CA ASN A 4 -29.93 14.13 -3.56
C ASN A 4 -29.61 12.79 -4.24
N ASP A 5 -28.32 12.57 -4.51
CA ASP A 5 -27.80 11.33 -5.08
C ASP A 5 -28.03 10.17 -4.07
N PRO A 6 -28.83 9.14 -4.42
CA PRO A 6 -29.15 8.04 -3.52
C PRO A 6 -27.94 7.13 -3.22
N LEU A 7 -26.79 7.34 -3.87
CA LEU A 7 -25.53 6.68 -3.56
C LEU A 7 -24.70 7.39 -2.49
N ARG A 8 -25.15 8.55 -1.97
CA ARG A 8 -24.52 9.19 -0.82
C ARG A 8 -24.79 8.37 0.44
N LYS A 9 -24.12 7.23 0.55
CA LYS A 9 -23.84 6.58 1.84
C LYS A 9 -23.09 7.63 2.64
N GLU A 10 -23.79 8.23 3.59
CA GLU A 10 -23.17 8.98 4.68
C GLU A 10 -22.02 8.12 5.19
N GLU A 11 -20.79 8.62 5.01
CA GLU A 11 -19.60 8.01 5.57
C GLU A 11 -19.82 7.99 7.09
N LYS A 12 -20.35 6.87 7.59
CA LYS A 12 -20.14 6.47 8.98
C LYS A 12 -18.63 6.46 9.11
N LYS A 13 -18.08 7.53 9.69
CA LYS A 13 -16.73 7.57 10.22
C LYS A 13 -16.69 6.43 11.22
N GLU A 14 -16.29 5.26 10.72
CA GLU A 14 -16.01 4.09 11.52
C GLU A 14 -15.00 4.60 12.54
N SER A 15 -15.48 4.70 13.78
CA SER A 15 -14.70 5.13 14.93
C SER A 15 -13.48 4.25 14.94
N ARG A 16 -12.36 4.79 14.48
CA ARG A 16 -11.06 4.13 14.61
C ARG A 16 -10.94 3.75 16.08
N PRO A 17 -10.72 2.47 16.43
CA PRO A 17 -10.50 2.14 17.82
C PRO A 17 -9.35 3.00 18.30
N ASP A 18 -9.57 3.65 19.44
CA ASP A 18 -8.57 4.42 20.17
C ASP A 18 -7.37 3.50 20.37
N ARG A 19 -6.39 3.62 19.47
CA ARG A 19 -5.24 2.72 19.44
C ARG A 19 -4.28 3.31 20.43
N ASP A 20 -4.56 3.02 21.70
CA ASP A 20 -3.68 3.23 22.83
C ASP A 20 -2.25 2.88 22.39
N ASP A 21 -1.35 3.85 22.47
CA ASP A 21 0.04 3.81 22.01
C ASP A 21 0.89 2.80 22.82
N SER A 22 0.26 1.98 23.68
CA SER A 22 0.86 0.97 24.54
C SER A 22 1.13 -0.38 23.86
N GLY A 23 1.26 -0.39 22.53
CA GLY A 23 1.62 -1.58 21.75
C GLY A 23 2.87 -1.31 20.91
N PRO A 24 3.68 -2.33 20.57
CA PRO A 24 4.86 -2.13 19.75
C PRO A 24 4.46 -1.42 18.45
N THR A 25 5.12 -0.28 18.18
CA THR A 25 4.93 0.49 16.95
C THR A 25 5.07 -0.42 15.75
N SER A 26 4.19 -0.23 14.75
CA SER A 26 4.29 -0.94 13.48
C SER A 26 5.72 -0.83 12.95
N PRO A 27 6.38 -1.93 12.56
CA PRO A 27 7.79 -1.88 12.21
C PRO A 27 8.01 -0.86 11.10
N GLU A 28 8.98 0.03 11.31
CA GLU A 28 9.34 1.06 10.35
C GLU A 28 9.52 0.43 8.96
N PRO A 29 8.91 1.00 7.90
CA PRO A 29 8.92 0.39 6.56
C PRO A 29 10.31 0.39 5.92
N SER A 30 11.33 0.92 6.60
CA SER A 30 12.75 0.73 6.30
C SER A 30 13.17 -0.71 6.61
N ARG A 31 12.47 -1.68 5.99
CA ARG A 31 12.96 -3.06 5.91
C ARG A 31 14.23 -3.05 5.07
N PRO A 32 15.35 -3.61 5.57
CA PRO A 32 16.57 -3.68 4.80
C PRO A 32 16.28 -4.39 3.46
N GLY A 33 16.52 -3.68 2.35
CA GLY A 33 16.37 -4.22 0.99
C GLY A 33 15.09 -3.84 0.23
N ARG A 34 14.31 -2.83 0.67
CA ARG A 34 13.25 -2.24 -0.15
C ARG A 34 13.81 -1.70 -1.47
N ASP A 35 15.00 -1.11 -1.43
CA ASP A 35 15.76 -0.60 -2.59
C ASP A 35 16.35 -1.71 -3.48
N SER A 36 16.22 -2.98 -3.07
CA SER A 36 16.84 -4.14 -3.73
C SER A 36 15.83 -5.10 -4.36
N LEU A 37 14.55 -4.74 -4.43
CA LEU A 37 13.51 -5.62 -4.98
C LEU A 37 13.83 -6.03 -6.42
N LEU A 38 14.02 -5.07 -7.33
CA LEU A 38 14.37 -5.33 -8.73
C LEU A 38 15.67 -6.14 -8.86
N LYS A 39 16.64 -5.89 -7.98
CA LYS A 39 17.94 -6.57 -7.98
C LYS A 39 17.83 -8.03 -7.56
N ARG A 40 16.92 -8.35 -6.63
CA ARG A 40 16.58 -9.72 -6.23
C ARG A 40 15.72 -10.41 -7.27
N MET A 41 14.69 -9.72 -7.78
CA MET A 41 13.87 -10.22 -8.89
C MET A 41 14.75 -10.59 -10.06
N LYS A 42 15.74 -9.76 -10.44
CA LYS A 42 16.61 -10.05 -11.59
C LYS A 42 17.45 -11.32 -11.39
N LYS A 43 17.85 -11.61 -10.15
CA LYS A 43 18.58 -12.84 -9.82
C LYS A 43 17.70 -14.08 -9.87
N VAL A 44 16.43 -13.95 -9.52
CA VAL A 44 15.46 -15.06 -9.51
C VAL A 44 14.90 -15.29 -10.91
N ASP A 45 14.41 -14.22 -11.53
CA ASP A 45 13.86 -14.19 -12.88
C ASP A 45 14.09 -12.81 -13.54
N PRO A 46 15.01 -12.72 -14.52
CA PRO A 46 15.25 -11.51 -15.29
C PRO A 46 14.01 -11.01 -16.05
N LYS A 47 13.19 -11.91 -16.60
CA LYS A 47 12.03 -11.57 -17.42
C LYS A 47 10.91 -10.99 -16.58
N GLN A 48 10.72 -11.51 -15.37
CA GLN A 48 9.73 -11.00 -14.42
C GLN A 48 10.11 -9.60 -13.91
N THR A 49 11.40 -9.29 -13.76
CA THR A 49 11.90 -7.95 -13.44
C THR A 49 11.54 -6.94 -14.54
N GLU A 50 11.77 -7.31 -15.80
CA GLU A 50 11.48 -6.47 -16.96
C GLU A 50 9.99 -6.16 -17.07
N ASN A 51 9.13 -7.18 -16.95
CA ASN A 51 7.69 -7.01 -16.92
C ASN A 51 7.22 -6.11 -15.78
N TYR A 52 7.82 -6.23 -14.60
CA TYR A 52 7.49 -5.40 -13.45
C TYR A 52 7.86 -3.93 -13.67
N LYS A 53 9.03 -3.64 -14.25
CA LYS A 53 9.42 -2.27 -14.64
C LYS A 53 8.42 -1.64 -15.61
N GLN A 54 8.07 -2.38 -16.67
CA GLN A 54 7.09 -1.92 -17.66
C GLN A 54 5.71 -1.67 -17.04
N ARG A 55 5.28 -2.54 -16.10
CA ARG A 55 3.96 -2.44 -15.47
C ARG A 55 3.88 -1.35 -14.40
N THR A 56 4.97 -1.12 -13.67
CA THR A 56 4.99 -0.19 -12.53
C THR A 56 5.56 1.18 -12.87
N GLY A 57 6.18 1.35 -14.04
CA GLY A 57 6.89 2.58 -14.42
C GLY A 57 8.15 2.83 -13.58
N GLN A 58 8.69 1.78 -12.98
CA GLN A 58 9.86 1.82 -12.10
C GLN A 58 11.17 1.58 -12.87
#